data_AF-A0A9E1AG50-F1
#
_entry.id   AF-A0A9E1AG50-F1
#
_cell.length_a   1.000
_cell.length_b   1.000
_cell.length_c   1.000
_cell.angle_alpha   90.00
_cell.angle_beta   90.00
_cell.angle_gamma   90.00
#
_symmetry.space_group_name_H-M   'P 1'
#
loop_
_entity.id
_entity.type
_entity.pdbx_description
1 polymer ?
#
loop_
_entity_poly.entity_id
_entity_poly.type
_entity_poly.pdbx_seq_one_letter_code
_entity_poly.pdbx_strand_id
1 'polypeptide(L)'
;MGKQKMTPIGIACILLVLLVVAFMVRGSLREPEKIVLPPEPSTTEPSGPTVDNEAVDRVEVRPDTVQSAIEVLARPRVYTRTITVERYWSGGSGVSVITAAAADGWLRLDVTETDGQTRHVITGDDAVYIWYGSSRKVYSGASALTQDAEQGILTYEDILALPPERIAAADYRALEGVNCIYVETEPDEAGYVERYWVSVSSGLLAAAERECDGAVVYRMAALTVSYDGVDAEDFTLPNGTVLCEPAVAATKEISEND
;
A
#
# COMPACT_ATOMS: atom_id res chain seq x y z
N MET A 1 24.69 -43.27 19.72
CA MET A 1 24.73 -41.81 19.99
C MET A 1 25.77 -41.16 19.09
N GLY A 2 25.35 -40.65 17.92
CA GLY A 2 26.22 -39.88 17.03
C GLY A 2 26.17 -38.41 17.43
N LYS A 3 27.29 -37.85 17.90
CA LYS A 3 27.45 -36.41 18.12
C LYS A 3 27.48 -35.73 16.76
N GLN A 4 26.37 -35.10 16.36
CA GLN A 4 26.29 -34.27 15.18
C GLN A 4 27.21 -33.06 15.38
N LYS A 5 28.37 -33.07 14.72
CA LYS A 5 29.30 -31.94 14.72
C LYS A 5 28.66 -30.83 13.90
N MET A 6 28.11 -29.81 14.57
CA MET A 6 27.54 -28.64 13.91
C MET A 6 28.65 -27.92 13.15
N THR A 7 28.44 -27.69 11.86
CA THR A 7 29.33 -26.87 11.03
C THR A 7 29.31 -25.42 11.56
N PRO A 8 30.42 -24.68 11.47
CA PRO A 8 30.50 -23.30 11.96
C PRO A 8 29.43 -22.38 11.33
N ILE A 9 29.01 -22.69 10.11
CA ILE A 9 27.92 -22.01 9.40
C ILE A 9 26.56 -22.29 10.06
N GLY A 10 26.30 -23.53 10.49
CA GLY A 10 25.06 -23.88 11.21
C GLY A 10 24.96 -23.17 12.56
N ILE A 11 26.08 -22.98 13.26
CA ILE A 11 26.13 -22.22 14.51
C ILE A 11 25.83 -20.73 14.24
N ALA A 12 26.39 -20.16 13.17
CA ALA A 12 26.13 -18.77 12.78
C ALA A 12 24.65 -18.52 12.43
N CYS A 13 24.01 -19.43 11.68
CA CYS A 13 22.58 -19.30 11.35
C CYS A 13 21.69 -19.40 12.60
N ILE A 14 22.01 -20.30 13.53
CA ILE A 14 21.23 -20.43 14.78
C ILE A 14 21.41 -19.20 15.68
N LEU A 15 22.62 -18.66 15.76
CA LEU A 15 22.86 -17.41 16.49
C LEU A 15 22.13 -16.22 15.86
N LEU A 16 22.08 -16.15 14.52
CA LEU A 16 21.34 -15.11 13.81
C LEU A 16 19.83 -15.20 14.09
N VAL A 17 19.24 -16.40 14.01
CA VAL A 17 17.82 -16.63 14.31
C VAL A 17 17.51 -16.26 15.77
N LEU A 18 18.36 -16.67 16.72
CA LEU A 18 18.19 -16.30 18.12
C LEU A 18 18.29 -14.78 18.35
N LEU A 19 19.15 -14.09 17.60
CA LEU A 19 19.32 -12.64 17.69
C LEU A 19 18.09 -11.90 17.14
N VAL A 20 17.54 -12.36 16.01
CA VAL A 20 16.31 -11.81 15.42
C VAL A 20 15.11 -12.02 16.36
N VAL A 21 14.96 -13.22 16.92
CA VAL A 21 13.90 -13.52 17.91
C VAL A 21 14.07 -12.65 19.17
N ALA A 22 15.30 -12.50 19.67
CA ALA A 22 15.57 -11.62 20.81
C ALA A 22 15.25 -10.15 20.51
N PHE A 23 15.48 -9.69 19.28
CA PHE A 23 15.14 -8.34 18.85
C PHE A 23 13.61 -8.14 18.77
N MET A 24 12.87 -9.12 18.23
CA MET A 24 11.41 -9.08 18.18
C MET A 24 10.79 -9.07 19.58
N VAL A 25 11.30 -9.89 20.51
CA VAL A 25 10.83 -9.91 21.91
C VAL A 25 11.14 -8.57 22.62
N ARG A 26 12.29 -7.95 22.35
CA ARG A 26 12.63 -6.62 22.91
C ARG A 26 11.75 -5.49 22.37
N GLY A 27 11.30 -5.59 21.11
CA GLY A 27 10.36 -4.63 20.52
C GLY A 27 8.95 -4.72 21.11
N SER A 28 8.55 -5.92 21.56
CA SER A 28 7.20 -6.20 22.07
C SER A 28 7.01 -5.85 23.56
N LEU A 29 8.08 -5.50 24.29
CA LEU A 29 8.04 -5.18 25.74
C LEU A 29 8.14 -3.68 26.06
N ARG A 30 7.92 -2.78 25.09
CA ARG A 30 7.70 -1.38 25.43
C ARG A 30 6.29 -1.22 26.02
N GLU A 31 6.20 -1.29 27.34
CA GLU A 31 5.03 -0.79 28.06
C GLU A 31 4.78 0.66 27.60
N PRO A 32 3.53 1.02 27.22
CA PRO A 32 3.20 2.41 26.98
C PRO A 32 3.45 3.20 28.26
N GLU A 33 4.26 4.25 28.16
CA GLU A 33 4.49 5.19 29.23
C GLU A 33 3.13 5.69 29.73
N LYS A 34 2.77 5.33 30.96
CA LYS A 34 1.54 5.78 31.60
C LYS A 34 1.65 7.29 31.80
N ILE A 35 1.07 8.05 30.88
CA ILE A 35 0.91 9.50 31.02
C ILE A 35 0.00 9.74 32.23
N VAL A 36 0.60 10.15 33.34
CA VAL A 36 -0.15 10.66 34.49
C VAL A 36 -0.44 12.13 34.19
N LEU A 37 -1.69 12.42 33.85
CA LEU A 37 -2.18 13.80 33.80
C LEU A 37 -2.05 14.43 35.20
N PRO A 38 -1.54 15.66 35.32
CA PRO A 38 -1.61 16.38 36.60
C PRO A 38 -3.08 16.55 36.99
N PRO A 39 -3.43 16.45 38.29
CA PRO A 39 -4.80 16.67 38.73
C PRO A 39 -5.23 18.10 38.39
N GLU A 40 -6.38 18.23 37.74
CA GLU A 40 -6.99 19.53 37.45
C GLU A 40 -7.25 20.29 38.76
N PRO A 41 -6.85 21.57 38.87
CA PRO A 41 -7.27 22.39 39.99
C PRO A 41 -8.77 22.64 39.88
N SER A 42 -9.51 22.19 40.90
CA SER A 42 -10.93 22.44 41.05
C SER A 42 -11.22 23.94 41.02
N THR A 43 -11.86 24.42 39.95
CA THR A 43 -12.49 25.73 39.93
C THR A 43 -13.90 25.57 39.40
N THR A 44 -14.87 25.71 40.30
CA THR A 44 -16.29 25.81 40.00
C THR A 44 -16.56 27.13 39.28
N GLU A 45 -17.13 27.09 38.07
CA GLU A 45 -17.95 28.13 37.45
C GLU A 45 -18.69 27.55 36.20
N PRO A 46 -19.78 28.17 35.71
CA PRO A 46 -21.03 27.47 35.42
C PRO A 46 -21.16 26.93 33.99
N SER A 47 -22.01 25.91 33.88
CA SER A 47 -22.37 25.14 32.70
C SER A 47 -22.64 25.98 31.44
N GLY A 48 -21.74 25.92 30.47
CA GLY A 48 -22.07 26.00 29.05
C GLY A 48 -22.30 24.58 28.51
N PRO A 49 -23.10 24.38 27.45
CA PRO A 49 -23.32 23.04 26.92
C PRO A 49 -21.99 22.47 26.44
N THR A 50 -21.50 21.46 27.14
CA THR A 50 -20.44 20.58 26.64
C THR A 50 -20.97 19.97 25.36
N VAL A 51 -20.46 20.42 24.22
CA VAL A 51 -20.61 19.66 22.98
C VAL A 51 -19.76 18.43 23.19
N ASP A 52 -20.39 17.33 23.56
CA ASP A 52 -19.77 16.00 23.57
C ASP A 52 -19.24 15.74 22.15
N ASN A 53 -17.95 15.98 21.96
CA ASN A 53 -17.22 15.62 20.73
C ASN A 53 -16.94 14.10 20.67
N GLU A 54 -17.68 13.30 21.45
CA GLU A 54 -17.51 11.85 21.61
C GLU A 54 -18.67 11.03 21.03
N ALA A 55 -19.43 11.62 20.10
CA ALA A 55 -20.43 10.91 19.30
C ALA A 55 -20.36 11.33 17.83
N VAL A 56 -19.16 11.33 17.24
CA VAL A 56 -19.11 11.02 15.81
C VAL A 56 -19.33 9.52 15.74
N ASP A 57 -20.57 9.13 15.43
CA ASP A 57 -20.95 7.77 15.10
C ASP A 57 -19.97 7.29 14.01
N ARG A 58 -18.90 6.60 14.41
CA ARG A 58 -17.92 6.06 13.47
C ARG A 58 -18.68 5.02 12.70
N VAL A 59 -19.11 5.38 11.49
CA VAL A 59 -19.84 4.52 10.57
C VAL A 59 -19.16 3.17 10.58
N GLU A 60 -19.83 2.17 11.13
CA GLU A 60 -19.25 0.84 11.25
C GLU A 60 -19.11 0.26 9.84
N VAL A 61 -17.89 -0.09 9.45
CA VAL A 61 -17.67 -0.80 8.21
C VAL A 61 -17.98 -2.28 8.44
N ARG A 62 -18.87 -2.79 7.61
CA ARG A 62 -19.37 -4.16 7.60
C ARG A 62 -19.43 -4.69 6.17
N PRO A 63 -19.58 -6.01 5.95
CA PRO A 63 -19.69 -6.56 4.60
C PRO A 63 -20.72 -5.88 3.69
N ASP A 64 -21.85 -5.46 4.25
CA ASP A 64 -22.94 -4.79 3.53
C ASP A 64 -22.74 -3.27 3.32
N THR A 65 -21.77 -2.65 4.00
CA THR A 65 -21.51 -1.19 3.92
C THR A 65 -20.14 -0.83 3.35
N VAL A 66 -19.23 -1.81 3.26
CA VAL A 66 -17.82 -1.54 2.96
C VAL A 66 -17.58 -0.95 1.58
N GLN A 67 -18.33 -1.36 0.57
CA GLN A 67 -18.17 -0.83 -0.78
C GLN A 67 -18.48 0.68 -0.82
N SER A 68 -19.56 1.12 -0.15
CA SER A 68 -19.88 2.54 -0.02
C SER A 68 -18.83 3.30 0.80
N ALA A 69 -18.28 2.69 1.85
CA ALA A 69 -17.21 3.30 2.64
C ALA A 69 -15.92 3.49 1.85
N ILE A 70 -15.62 2.56 0.94
CA ILE A 70 -14.46 2.61 0.04
C ILE A 70 -14.70 3.63 -1.09
N GLU A 71 -15.90 3.65 -1.69
CA GLU A 71 -16.25 4.54 -2.81
C GLU A 71 -16.06 6.02 -2.51
N VAL A 72 -16.25 6.43 -1.25
CA VAL A 72 -16.09 7.83 -0.81
C VAL A 72 -14.65 8.22 -0.52
N LEU A 73 -13.70 7.28 -0.51
CA LEU A 73 -12.29 7.58 -0.29
C LEU A 73 -11.70 8.32 -1.49
N ALA A 74 -11.13 9.49 -1.25
CA ALA A 74 -10.47 10.27 -2.28
C ALA A 74 -9.10 9.67 -2.61
N ARG A 75 -8.95 9.15 -3.83
CA ARG A 75 -7.64 8.73 -4.34
C ARG A 75 -6.81 9.95 -4.76
N PRO A 76 -5.54 10.03 -4.34
CA PRO A 76 -4.66 11.12 -4.73
C PRO A 76 -4.38 11.09 -6.22
N ARG A 77 -4.37 12.27 -6.84
CA ARG A 77 -4.01 12.44 -8.25
C ARG A 77 -2.50 12.51 -8.47
N VAL A 78 -1.77 12.97 -7.44
CA VAL A 78 -0.32 13.12 -7.46
C VAL A 78 0.26 12.39 -6.27
N TYR A 79 1.12 11.41 -6.50
CA TYR A 79 1.84 10.69 -5.45
C TYR A 79 3.01 9.87 -5.99
N THR A 80 3.95 9.54 -5.12
CA THR A 80 4.88 8.42 -5.30
C THR A 80 4.68 7.35 -4.24
N ARG A 81 4.96 6.09 -4.59
CA ARG A 81 4.98 4.97 -3.63
C ARG A 81 5.89 3.85 -4.08
N THR A 82 6.31 3.03 -3.12
CA THR A 82 6.99 1.76 -3.39
C THR A 82 6.11 0.59 -2.98
N ILE A 83 5.98 -0.38 -3.87
CA ILE A 83 5.16 -1.58 -3.70
C ILE A 83 6.10 -2.78 -3.76
N THR A 84 6.03 -3.64 -2.74
CA THR A 84 6.65 -4.96 -2.78
C THR A 84 5.57 -5.96 -3.14
N VAL A 85 5.81 -6.78 -4.16
CA VAL A 85 4.90 -7.85 -4.56
C VAL A 85 5.62 -9.19 -4.52
N GLU A 86 5.06 -10.13 -3.78
CA GLU A 86 5.52 -11.51 -3.64
C GLU A 86 4.52 -12.44 -4.34
N ARG A 87 5.04 -13.40 -5.11
CA ARG A 87 4.26 -14.44 -5.79
C ARG A 87 4.82 -15.80 -5.44
N TYR A 88 3.95 -16.76 -5.17
CA TYR A 88 4.33 -18.12 -4.77
C TYR A 88 3.70 -19.14 -5.73
N TRP A 89 4.48 -20.13 -6.13
CA TRP A 89 4.03 -21.23 -6.98
C TRP A 89 4.73 -22.54 -6.59
N SER A 90 4.27 -23.64 -7.17
CA SER A 90 4.88 -24.94 -6.89
C SER A 90 6.37 -24.94 -7.29
N GLY A 91 7.24 -25.09 -6.28
CA GLY A 91 8.70 -25.14 -6.47
C GLY A 91 9.41 -23.79 -6.50
N GLY A 92 8.75 -22.67 -6.19
CA GLY A 92 9.44 -21.38 -6.15
C GLY A 92 8.59 -20.20 -5.69
N SER A 93 9.26 -19.06 -5.60
CA SER A 93 8.67 -17.76 -5.32
C SER A 93 9.40 -16.67 -6.09
N GLY A 94 8.72 -15.55 -6.31
CA GLY A 94 9.27 -14.38 -6.97
C GLY A 94 8.93 -13.13 -6.19
N VAL A 95 9.86 -12.18 -6.16
CA VAL A 95 9.65 -10.87 -5.55
C VAL A 95 9.98 -9.81 -6.59
N SER A 96 9.06 -8.87 -6.74
CA SER A 96 9.24 -7.67 -7.56
C SER A 96 9.03 -6.43 -6.69
N VAL A 97 9.92 -5.45 -6.84
CA VAL A 97 9.76 -4.13 -6.23
C VAL A 97 9.35 -3.16 -7.32
N ILE A 98 8.28 -2.40 -7.06
CA ILE A 98 7.69 -1.46 -8.00
C ILE A 98 7.75 -0.08 -7.38
N THR A 99 8.41 0.87 -8.04
CA THR A 99 8.27 2.29 -7.70
C THR A 99 7.27 2.91 -8.65
N ALA A 100 6.28 3.61 -8.10
CA ALA A 100 5.23 4.26 -8.87
C ALA A 100 5.26 5.77 -8.63
N ALA A 101 5.12 6.55 -9.70
CA ALA A 101 4.82 7.98 -9.65
C ALA A 101 3.57 8.24 -10.48
N ALA A 102 2.57 8.91 -9.90
CA ALA A 102 1.33 9.25 -10.57
C ALA A 102 1.16 10.76 -10.57
N ALA A 103 0.73 11.34 -11.70
CA ALA A 103 0.36 12.74 -11.82
C ALA A 103 -0.61 12.94 -13.00
N ASP A 104 -1.68 13.71 -12.79
CA ASP A 104 -2.54 14.21 -13.88
C ASP A 104 -3.02 13.14 -14.88
N GLY A 105 -3.32 11.94 -14.38
CA GLY A 105 -3.78 10.80 -15.21
C GLY A 105 -2.66 9.97 -15.83
N TRP A 106 -1.41 10.39 -15.65
CA TRP A 106 -0.21 9.64 -16.02
C TRP A 106 0.29 8.78 -14.86
N LEU A 107 0.87 7.64 -15.21
CA LEU A 107 1.46 6.70 -14.27
C LEU A 107 2.81 6.23 -14.81
N ARG A 108 3.85 6.44 -14.00
CA ARG A 108 5.21 5.94 -14.19
C ARG A 108 5.43 4.74 -13.28
N LEU A 109 5.94 3.64 -13.82
CA LEU A 109 6.32 2.45 -13.07
C LEU A 109 7.73 2.00 -13.36
N ASP A 110 8.48 1.75 -12.30
CA ASP A 110 9.79 1.12 -12.31
C ASP A 110 9.71 -0.21 -11.60
N VAL A 111 9.69 -1.29 -12.39
CA VAL A 111 9.54 -2.66 -11.91
C VAL A 111 10.91 -3.33 -11.93
N THR A 112 11.46 -3.61 -10.75
CA THR A 112 12.69 -4.38 -10.59
C THR A 112 12.33 -5.81 -10.20
N GLU A 113 12.64 -6.74 -11.11
CA GLU A 113 12.47 -8.18 -10.91
C GLU A 113 13.69 -8.79 -10.18
N THR A 114 13.60 -10.07 -9.81
CA THR A 114 14.64 -10.76 -9.04
C THR A 114 15.99 -10.90 -9.78
N ASP A 115 16.00 -10.75 -11.10
CA ASP A 115 17.23 -10.73 -11.91
C ASP A 115 17.95 -9.37 -11.92
N GLY A 116 17.38 -8.36 -11.26
CA GLY A 116 17.90 -7.00 -11.19
C GLY A 116 17.62 -6.16 -12.43
N GLN A 117 17.00 -6.74 -13.46
CA GLN A 117 16.58 -6.00 -14.64
C GLN A 117 15.40 -5.09 -14.25
N THR A 118 15.49 -3.81 -14.59
CA THR A 118 14.39 -2.87 -14.38
C THR A 118 13.61 -2.69 -15.67
N ARG A 119 12.30 -2.94 -15.62
CA ARG A 119 11.35 -2.57 -16.67
C ARG A 119 10.72 -1.25 -16.29
N HIS A 120 10.78 -0.33 -17.24
CA HIS A 120 10.27 1.01 -17.12
C HIS A 120 8.98 1.11 -17.94
N VAL A 121 7.89 1.57 -17.34
CA VAL A 121 6.59 1.79 -17.98
C VAL A 121 6.13 3.23 -17.72
N ILE A 122 5.58 3.90 -18.74
CA ILE A 122 4.76 5.11 -18.59
C ILE A 122 3.44 4.86 -19.30
N THR A 123 2.33 5.09 -18.60
CA THR A 123 0.97 5.00 -19.14
C THR A 123 0.26 6.34 -18.96
N GLY A 124 -0.48 6.78 -19.97
CA GLY A 124 -1.30 7.99 -19.96
C GLY A 124 -1.86 8.27 -21.36
N ASP A 125 -2.94 9.04 -21.45
CA ASP A 125 -3.62 9.37 -22.72
C ASP A 125 -3.90 8.15 -23.62
N ASP A 126 -4.41 7.06 -23.04
CA ASP A 126 -4.68 5.77 -23.70
C ASP A 126 -3.44 5.12 -24.36
N ALA A 127 -2.23 5.55 -23.98
CA ALA A 127 -0.96 5.06 -24.49
C ALA A 127 -0.11 4.41 -23.39
N VAL A 128 0.76 3.49 -23.79
CA VAL A 128 1.79 2.89 -22.95
C VAL A 128 3.14 2.96 -23.64
N TYR A 129 4.18 3.25 -22.86
CA TYR A 129 5.58 3.33 -23.27
C TYR A 129 6.43 2.44 -22.37
N ILE A 130 7.20 1.53 -22.96
CA ILE A 130 7.99 0.53 -22.23
C ILE A 130 9.45 0.57 -22.70
N TRP A 131 10.38 0.56 -21.75
CA TRP A 131 11.80 0.33 -22.02
C TRP A 131 12.45 -0.48 -20.88
N TYR A 132 13.69 -0.93 -21.10
CA TYR A 132 14.37 -1.85 -20.19
C TYR A 132 15.76 -1.33 -19.85
N GLY A 133 16.04 -1.23 -18.54
CA GLY A 133 17.27 -0.66 -18.00
C GLY A 133 17.63 0.67 -18.68
N SER A 134 18.90 0.84 -19.03
CA SER A 134 19.40 2.04 -19.70
C SER A 134 19.18 2.07 -21.23
N SER A 135 18.37 1.16 -21.77
CA SER A 135 18.10 1.12 -23.21
C SER A 135 17.37 2.39 -23.67
N ARG A 136 17.83 2.96 -24.79
CA ARG A 136 17.11 4.06 -25.47
C ARG A 136 15.98 3.58 -26.39
N LYS A 137 15.83 2.27 -26.55
CA LYS A 137 14.76 1.70 -27.38
C LYS A 137 13.46 1.64 -26.57
N VAL A 138 12.49 2.43 -27.01
CA VAL A 138 11.13 2.48 -26.45
C VAL A 138 10.18 1.66 -27.32
N TYR A 139 9.33 0.89 -26.66
CA TYR A 139 8.18 0.21 -27.25
C TYR A 139 6.92 0.99 -26.88
N SER A 140 6.00 1.20 -27.80
CA SER A 140 4.75 1.92 -27.53
C SER A 140 3.52 1.19 -28.06
N GLY A 141 2.38 1.40 -27.42
CA GLY A 141 1.10 0.83 -27.80
C GLY A 141 -0.06 1.56 -27.14
N ALA A 142 -1.26 1.05 -27.34
CA ALA A 142 -2.44 1.51 -26.60
C ALA A 142 -2.51 0.84 -25.22
N SER A 143 -3.02 1.55 -24.21
CA SER A 143 -3.43 0.96 -22.93
C SER A 143 -4.87 1.34 -22.59
N ALA A 144 -5.55 0.42 -21.92
CA ALA A 144 -6.89 0.60 -21.37
C ALA A 144 -7.00 0.02 -19.95
N LEU A 145 -5.86 -0.18 -19.27
CA LEU A 145 -5.82 -0.74 -17.93
C LEU A 145 -6.13 0.33 -16.88
N THR A 146 -6.74 -0.09 -15.76
CA THR A 146 -6.90 0.79 -14.59
C THR A 146 -5.54 1.05 -13.94
N GLN A 147 -5.46 2.10 -13.12
CA GLN A 147 -4.21 2.48 -12.46
C GLN A 147 -3.62 1.35 -11.59
N ASP A 148 -4.47 0.59 -10.90
CA ASP A 148 -4.02 -0.54 -10.07
C ASP A 148 -3.62 -1.75 -10.93
N ALA A 149 -4.35 -2.00 -12.01
CA ALA A 149 -4.01 -3.06 -12.97
C ALA A 149 -2.65 -2.79 -13.64
N GLU A 150 -2.34 -1.54 -14.01
CA GLU A 150 -1.02 -1.13 -14.52
C GLU A 150 0.09 -1.43 -13.52
N GLN A 151 -0.18 -1.23 -12.22
CA GLN A 151 0.76 -1.54 -11.13
C GLN A 151 0.92 -3.05 -10.89
N GLY A 152 0.18 -3.91 -11.59
CA GLY A 152 0.28 -5.37 -11.45
C GLY A 152 -0.13 -5.87 -10.05
N ILE A 153 -1.02 -5.13 -9.39
CA ILE A 153 -1.58 -5.48 -8.08
C ILE A 153 -3.06 -5.91 -8.21
N LEU A 154 -3.58 -6.56 -7.16
CA LEU A 154 -5.04 -6.66 -6.99
C LEU A 154 -5.64 -5.25 -6.96
N THR A 155 -6.84 -5.07 -7.50
CA THR A 155 -7.33 -3.72 -7.77
C THR A 155 -8.37 -3.27 -6.77
N TYR A 156 -8.35 -1.97 -6.47
CA TYR A 156 -9.45 -1.28 -5.81
C TYR A 156 -10.78 -1.51 -6.55
N GLU A 157 -10.74 -1.52 -7.88
CA GLU A 157 -11.91 -1.72 -8.73
C GLU A 157 -12.54 -3.11 -8.56
N ASP A 158 -11.74 -4.15 -8.28
CA ASP A 158 -12.24 -5.49 -8.00
C ASP A 158 -13.14 -5.48 -6.76
N ILE A 159 -12.75 -4.77 -5.70
CA ILE A 159 -13.54 -4.66 -4.46
C ILE A 159 -14.91 -4.03 -4.76
N LEU A 160 -14.94 -2.96 -5.56
CA LEU A 160 -16.18 -2.27 -5.91
C LEU A 160 -17.07 -3.08 -6.87
N ALA A 161 -16.49 -4.00 -7.63
CA ALA A 161 -17.21 -4.88 -8.55
C ALA A 161 -17.71 -6.18 -7.90
N LEU A 162 -17.24 -6.52 -6.69
CA LEU A 162 -17.65 -7.74 -5.99
C LEU A 162 -19.16 -7.74 -5.70
N PRO A 163 -19.87 -8.86 -5.92
CA PRO A 163 -21.21 -9.04 -5.38
C PRO A 163 -21.16 -8.93 -3.84
N PRO A 164 -22.05 -8.16 -3.18
CA PRO A 164 -22.00 -7.97 -1.73
C PRO A 164 -22.02 -9.28 -0.93
N GLU A 165 -22.74 -10.29 -1.40
CA GLU A 165 -22.82 -11.63 -0.79
C GLU A 165 -21.50 -12.40 -0.82
N ARG A 166 -20.50 -11.93 -1.58
CA ARG A 166 -19.16 -12.51 -1.67
C ARG A 166 -18.19 -11.88 -0.67
N ILE A 167 -18.60 -10.85 0.06
CA ILE A 167 -17.78 -10.22 1.09
C ILE A 167 -17.98 -11.00 2.39
N ALA A 168 -17.00 -11.80 2.78
CA ALA A 168 -17.04 -12.63 3.97
C ALA A 168 -16.84 -11.81 5.25
N ALA A 169 -15.93 -10.83 5.21
CA ALA A 169 -15.64 -9.95 6.32
C ALA A 169 -15.22 -8.56 5.83
N ALA A 170 -15.58 -7.54 6.62
CA ALA A 170 -15.08 -6.19 6.45
C ALA A 170 -15.15 -5.43 7.77
N ASP A 171 -14.14 -4.61 8.04
CA ASP A 171 -14.00 -3.82 9.26
C ASP A 171 -12.88 -2.76 9.12
N TYR A 172 -12.80 -1.87 10.09
CA TYR A 172 -11.62 -1.02 10.28
C TYR A 172 -10.54 -1.75 11.08
N ARG A 173 -9.31 -1.78 10.56
CA ARG A 173 -8.15 -2.32 11.28
C ARG A 173 -6.87 -1.57 10.95
N ALA A 174 -5.95 -1.58 11.91
CA ALA A 174 -4.60 -1.10 11.69
C ALA A 174 -3.73 -2.21 11.10
N LEU A 175 -2.96 -1.89 10.06
CA LEU A 175 -1.92 -2.74 9.50
C LEU A 175 -0.58 -2.01 9.59
N GLU A 176 0.30 -2.47 10.48
CA GLU A 176 1.64 -1.90 10.68
C GLU A 176 1.64 -0.36 10.86
N GLY A 177 0.63 0.16 11.57
CA GLY A 177 0.47 1.60 11.84
C GLY A 177 -0.33 2.37 10.78
N VAL A 178 -0.71 1.73 9.67
CA VAL A 178 -1.63 2.30 8.67
C VAL A 178 -3.07 1.95 9.05
N ASN A 179 -3.93 2.95 9.18
CA ASN A 179 -5.37 2.71 9.37
C ASN A 179 -6.02 2.31 8.04
N CYS A 180 -6.62 1.13 8.00
CA CYS A 180 -7.18 0.55 6.79
C CYS A 180 -8.64 0.15 6.95
N ILE A 181 -9.36 0.19 5.83
CA ILE A 181 -10.57 -0.60 5.62
C ILE A 181 -10.11 -1.98 5.13
N TYR A 182 -10.53 -3.01 5.84
CA TYR A 182 -10.30 -4.40 5.46
C TYR A 182 -11.48 -4.98 4.71
N VAL A 183 -11.18 -5.81 3.70
CA VAL A 183 -12.16 -6.63 2.99
C VAL A 183 -11.58 -8.02 2.82
N GLU A 184 -12.38 -9.05 3.10
CA GLU A 184 -12.08 -10.45 2.78
C GLU A 184 -13.23 -11.05 1.98
N THR A 185 -12.88 -11.79 0.94
CA THR A 185 -13.86 -12.47 0.09
C THR A 185 -14.17 -13.87 0.61
N GLU A 186 -15.36 -14.37 0.29
CA GLU A 186 -15.61 -15.81 0.27
C GLU A 186 -14.70 -16.49 -0.78
N PRO A 187 -14.37 -17.79 -0.61
CA PRO A 187 -13.64 -18.55 -1.63
C PRO A 187 -14.39 -18.55 -2.98
N ASP A 188 -13.71 -18.24 -4.08
CA ASP A 188 -14.30 -18.32 -5.44
C ASP A 188 -14.43 -19.77 -5.94
N GLU A 189 -14.96 -19.94 -7.15
CA GLU A 189 -15.13 -21.27 -7.75
C GLU A 189 -13.79 -22.03 -7.95
N ALA A 190 -12.68 -21.29 -8.00
CA ALA A 190 -11.32 -21.82 -8.11
C ALA A 190 -10.62 -21.96 -6.74
N GLY A 191 -11.30 -21.63 -5.64
CA GLY A 191 -10.78 -21.75 -4.27
C GLY A 191 -9.96 -20.54 -3.80
N TYR A 192 -9.99 -19.42 -4.52
CA TYR A 192 -9.27 -18.22 -4.13
C TYR A 192 -10.03 -17.40 -3.08
N VAL A 193 -9.31 -17.02 -2.02
CA VAL A 193 -9.73 -16.02 -1.03
C VAL A 193 -8.82 -14.81 -1.18
N GLU A 194 -9.41 -13.63 -1.27
CA GLU A 194 -8.68 -12.38 -1.42
C GLU A 194 -8.90 -11.49 -0.21
N ARG A 195 -7.83 -10.83 0.23
CA ARG A 195 -7.83 -9.92 1.37
C ARG A 195 -7.24 -8.59 0.94
N TYR A 196 -7.90 -7.50 1.30
CA TYR A 196 -7.53 -6.15 0.91
C TYR A 196 -7.43 -5.27 2.15
N TRP A 197 -6.47 -4.36 2.13
CA TRP A 197 -6.31 -3.30 3.11
C TRP A 197 -6.21 -1.97 2.39
N VAL A 198 -7.33 -1.23 2.33
CA VAL A 198 -7.40 0.09 1.70
C VAL A 198 -7.08 1.15 2.76
N SER A 199 -6.02 1.94 2.55
CA SER A 199 -5.64 3.01 3.47
C SER A 199 -6.75 4.05 3.56
N VAL A 200 -7.19 4.37 4.78
CA VAL A 200 -8.21 5.41 5.00
C VAL A 200 -7.67 6.80 4.64
N SER A 201 -6.37 7.04 4.80
CA SER A 201 -5.78 8.37 4.55
C SER A 201 -5.49 8.63 3.08
N SER A 202 -5.12 7.60 2.30
CA SER A 202 -4.77 7.77 0.89
C SER A 202 -5.82 7.21 -0.07
N GLY A 203 -6.76 6.37 0.38
CA GLY A 203 -7.66 5.64 -0.52
C GLY A 203 -6.97 4.62 -1.42
N LEU A 204 -5.66 4.39 -1.25
CA LEU A 204 -4.90 3.41 -2.02
C LEU A 204 -4.78 2.09 -1.24
N LEU A 205 -4.61 0.98 -1.95
CA LEU A 205 -4.26 -0.30 -1.33
C LEU A 205 -2.90 -0.20 -0.63
N ALA A 206 -2.92 -0.41 0.69
CA ALA A 206 -1.76 -0.51 1.56
C ALA A 206 -1.22 -1.95 1.60
N ALA A 207 -2.11 -2.93 1.51
CA ALA A 207 -1.78 -4.34 1.37
C ALA A 207 -2.88 -5.09 0.63
N ALA A 208 -2.51 -6.23 0.05
CA ALA A 208 -3.43 -7.22 -0.47
C ALA A 208 -2.81 -8.60 -0.45
N GLU A 209 -3.63 -9.64 -0.31
CA GLU A 209 -3.21 -11.04 -0.28
C GLU A 209 -4.20 -11.88 -1.08
N ARG A 210 -3.70 -12.89 -1.79
CA ARG A 210 -4.52 -13.95 -2.39
C ARG A 210 -4.04 -15.30 -1.88
N GLU A 211 -4.98 -16.06 -1.38
CA GLU A 211 -4.81 -17.42 -0.87
C GLU A 211 -5.57 -18.39 -1.78
N CYS A 212 -5.04 -19.58 -2.01
CA CYS A 212 -5.70 -20.68 -2.71
C CYS A 212 -5.53 -21.95 -1.88
N ASP A 213 -6.63 -22.63 -1.56
CA ASP A 213 -6.62 -23.90 -0.80
C ASP A 213 -5.78 -23.86 0.50
N GLY A 214 -5.83 -22.75 1.25
CA GLY A 214 -5.07 -22.60 2.50
C GLY A 214 -3.62 -22.12 2.33
N ALA A 215 -3.16 -21.86 1.11
CA ALA A 215 -1.80 -21.39 0.82
C ALA A 215 -1.80 -20.00 0.18
N VAL A 216 -1.01 -19.08 0.71
CA VAL A 216 -0.81 -17.75 0.10
C VAL A 216 -0.06 -17.91 -1.23
N VAL A 217 -0.65 -17.41 -2.31
CA VAL A 217 -0.07 -17.44 -3.67
C VAL A 217 0.37 -16.06 -4.14
N TYR A 218 -0.09 -15.00 -3.48
CA TYR A 218 0.27 -13.62 -3.79
C TYR A 218 0.16 -12.75 -2.55
N ARG A 219 1.10 -11.81 -2.39
CA ARG A 219 1.04 -10.75 -1.38
C ARG A 219 1.59 -9.45 -1.95
N MET A 220 0.99 -8.32 -1.59
CA MET A 220 1.54 -6.99 -1.84
C MET A 220 1.55 -6.15 -0.57
N ALA A 221 2.55 -5.27 -0.44
CA ALA A 221 2.64 -4.25 0.60
C ALA A 221 3.12 -2.91 0.04
N ALA A 222 2.44 -1.82 0.41
CA ALA A 222 2.73 -0.43 0.06
C ALA A 222 2.25 0.51 1.18
N LEU A 223 2.89 0.40 2.35
CA LEU A 223 2.45 1.06 3.58
C LEU A 223 2.74 2.56 3.65
N THR A 224 3.50 3.09 2.68
CA THR A 224 3.91 4.50 2.63
C THR A 224 3.58 5.10 1.28
N VAL A 225 3.14 6.36 1.31
CA VAL A 225 2.83 7.17 0.13
C VAL A 225 3.46 8.54 0.37
N SER A 226 4.17 9.07 -0.62
CA SER A 226 4.66 10.44 -0.64
C SER A 226 3.82 11.26 -1.61
N TYR A 227 3.52 12.50 -1.23
CA TYR A 227 2.81 13.47 -2.09
C TYR A 227 3.75 14.50 -2.70
N ASP A 228 5.05 14.37 -2.41
CA ASP A 228 6.11 15.21 -2.92
C ASP A 228 6.95 14.44 -3.96
N GLY A 229 7.67 15.19 -4.80
CA GLY A 229 8.73 14.65 -5.65
C GLY A 229 8.24 13.94 -6.91
N VAL A 230 7.05 14.30 -7.42
CA VAL A 230 6.63 13.94 -8.78
C VAL A 230 6.94 15.11 -9.71
N ASP A 231 7.76 14.90 -10.73
CA ASP A 231 8.14 15.95 -11.68
C ASP A 231 8.17 15.46 -13.14
N ALA A 232 8.55 16.34 -14.07
CA ALA A 232 8.56 16.03 -15.49
C ALA A 232 9.62 14.96 -15.86
N GLU A 233 10.68 14.79 -15.06
CA GLU A 233 11.70 13.77 -15.30
C GLU A 233 11.12 12.36 -15.15
N ASP A 234 10.18 12.16 -14.22
CA ASP A 234 9.47 10.89 -14.05
C ASP A 234 8.72 10.45 -15.31
N PHE A 235 8.25 11.41 -16.11
CA PHE A 235 7.46 11.18 -17.33
C PHE A 235 8.25 11.49 -18.61
N THR A 236 9.58 11.48 -18.55
CA THR A 236 10.44 11.71 -19.71
C THR A 236 10.95 10.40 -20.29
N LEU A 237 10.74 10.21 -21.59
CA LEU A 237 11.26 9.06 -22.33
C LEU A 237 12.79 9.13 -22.51
N PRO A 238 13.48 8.00 -22.77
CA PRO A 238 14.92 7.95 -22.99
C PRO A 238 15.48 8.84 -24.12
N ASN A 239 14.63 9.31 -25.03
CA ASN A 239 14.99 10.23 -26.11
C ASN A 239 14.80 11.72 -25.72
N GLY A 240 14.38 12.02 -24.49
CA GLY A 240 14.10 13.36 -23.99
C GLY A 240 12.68 13.85 -24.27
N THR A 241 11.79 13.03 -24.82
CA THR A 241 10.38 13.40 -24.99
C THR A 241 9.68 13.41 -23.63
N VAL A 242 9.22 14.59 -23.19
CA VAL A 242 8.39 14.77 -22.00
C VAL A 242 6.95 14.43 -22.36
N LEU A 243 6.33 13.51 -21.62
CA LEU A 243 4.95 13.08 -21.84
C LEU A 243 3.95 13.82 -20.94
N CYS A 244 4.38 14.18 -19.74
CA CYS A 244 3.56 14.90 -18.76
C CYS A 244 4.44 15.93 -18.03
N GLU A 245 3.90 17.12 -17.80
CA GLU A 245 4.45 18.10 -16.87
C GLU A 245 3.47 18.19 -15.69
N PRO A 246 3.76 17.51 -14.56
CA PRO A 246 2.89 17.54 -13.40
C PRO A 246 2.63 18.97 -12.94
N ALA A 247 1.37 19.31 -12.68
CA ALA A 247 1.05 20.60 -12.10
C ALA A 247 1.73 20.70 -10.73
N VAL A 248 2.73 21.59 -10.59
CA VAL A 248 3.30 21.93 -9.30
C VAL A 248 2.15 22.37 -8.41
N ALA A 249 1.94 21.67 -7.29
CA ALA A 249 0.97 22.10 -6.30
C ALA A 249 1.30 23.54 -5.95
N ALA A 250 0.51 24.49 -6.46
CA ALA A 250 0.72 25.90 -6.23
C ALA A 250 0.74 26.06 -4.72
N THR A 251 1.93 26.30 -4.16
CA THR A 251 2.06 26.72 -2.77
C THR A 251 1.22 27.97 -2.72
N LYS A 252 0.05 27.87 -2.08
CA LYS A 252 -0.82 29.00 -1.89
C LYS A 252 -0.04 29.92 -0.98
N GLU A 253 0.75 30.83 -1.58
CA GLU A 253 1.29 31.96 -0.87
C GLU A 253 0.07 32.70 -0.34
N ILE A 254 -0.22 32.47 0.94
CA ILE A 254 -1.04 33.37 1.72
C ILE A 254 -0.21 34.65 1.70
N SER A 255 -0.55 35.59 0.83
CA SER A 255 0.01 36.93 0.91
C SER A 255 -0.52 37.54 2.20
N GLU A 256 0.19 37.36 3.30
CA GLU A 256 0.21 38.35 4.35
C GLU A 256 0.94 39.55 3.77
N ASN A 257 0.17 40.49 3.23
CA ASN A 257 0.63 41.86 3.04
C ASN A 257 -0.51 42.81 3.43
N ASP A 258 -0.25 43.45 4.58
CA ASP A 258 -0.64 44.79 5.06
C ASP A 258 -2.13 45.18 5.18
#